data_AF-A0A3N2QL70-F1
#
_entry.id   AF-A0A3N2QL70-F1
#
_cell.length_a   1.000
_cell.length_b   1.000
_cell.length_c   1.000
_cell.angle_alpha   90.00
_cell.angle_beta   90.00
_cell.angle_gamma   90.00
#
_symmetry.space_group_name_H-M   'P 1'
#
loop_
_entity.id
_entity.type
_entity.pdbx_description
1 polymer ?
#
loop_
_entity_poly.entity_id
_entity_poly.type
_entity_poly.pdbx_seq_one_letter_code
_entity_poly.pdbx_strand_id
1 'polypeptide(L)'
;MAEYFLGRRDIASFTIELDRGNAVLQCNVAEYWSPIIHDSSKCGATLTYELSKKTGIKESEKAAFEDSLEASIGLKSIGQIKAVAKQKLTTEVHWESVQEEKRTVVFPSPECGKYTALQYQKLRDYHFTFQEKKWFHKNSWQSYFTEHTKFYHDDSKTIDPDPSCNCKPKEPIDFDGLLHIDFGDTSTIAPFRKSSTGIEIELSGKKANIEATGDSSFIVDIPLEYVPDSLKFLGDMKEGSYEATATPYSEPVITQELAQAYEVEAVEMTIQPLSSSEGEIEVES
;
A
#
# COMPACT_ATOMS: atom_id res chain seq x y z
N MET A 1 -10.61 2.17 -7.97
CA MET A 1 -10.84 1.71 -6.59
C MET A 1 -9.89 0.55 -6.34
N ALA A 2 -9.00 0.66 -5.35
CA ALA A 2 -8.09 -0.42 -4.98
C ALA A 2 -8.61 -1.07 -3.70
N GLU A 3 -9.29 -2.20 -3.84
CA GLU A 3 -9.72 -3.02 -2.71
C GLU A 3 -8.48 -3.49 -1.93
N TYR A 4 -8.51 -3.35 -0.60
CA TYR A 4 -7.51 -3.97 0.27
C TYR A 4 -7.73 -5.47 0.33
N PHE A 5 -6.65 -6.24 0.28
CA PHE A 5 -6.71 -7.69 0.42
C PHE A 5 -5.45 -8.25 1.05
N LEU A 6 -5.60 -9.42 1.66
CA LEU A 6 -4.49 -10.16 2.25
C LEU A 6 -3.80 -11.04 1.21
N GLY A 7 -2.47 -11.12 1.30
CA GLY A 7 -1.62 -11.97 0.46
C GLY A 7 -1.40 -11.45 -0.97
N ARG A 8 -1.08 -12.38 -1.86
CA ARG A 8 -0.75 -12.14 -3.26
C ARG A 8 -1.90 -12.58 -4.18
N ARG A 9 -2.28 -11.73 -5.14
CA ARG A 9 -3.29 -12.03 -6.17
C ARG A 9 -2.68 -11.94 -7.56
N ASP A 10 -2.78 -13.02 -8.34
CA ASP A 10 -2.47 -12.97 -9.76
C ASP A 10 -3.59 -12.21 -10.49
N ILE A 11 -3.25 -11.09 -11.13
CA ILE A 11 -4.24 -10.20 -11.77
C ILE A 11 -4.26 -10.31 -13.29
N ALA A 12 -3.16 -10.76 -13.90
CA ALA A 12 -3.09 -10.96 -15.33
C ALA A 12 -1.98 -11.94 -15.71
N SER A 13 -2.20 -12.64 -16.82
CA SER A 13 -1.16 -13.36 -17.55
C SER A 13 -1.35 -13.13 -19.03
N PHE A 14 -0.28 -12.84 -19.75
CA PHE A 14 -0.32 -12.67 -21.19
C PHE A 14 0.94 -13.18 -21.86
N THR A 15 0.78 -13.57 -23.11
CA THR A 15 1.85 -14.12 -23.94
C THR A 15 1.98 -13.27 -25.19
N ILE A 16 3.21 -12.90 -25.52
CA ILE A 16 3.56 -12.14 -26.71
C ILE A 16 4.40 -13.05 -27.59
N GLU A 17 3.89 -13.35 -28.78
CA GLU A 17 4.67 -13.99 -29.81
C GLU A 17 5.60 -12.96 -30.49
N LEU A 18 6.87 -13.31 -30.54
CA LEU A 18 7.96 -12.47 -31.06
C LEU A 18 8.65 -13.18 -32.21
N ASP A 19 9.41 -12.44 -33.02
CA ASP A 19 10.15 -12.96 -34.19
C ASP A 19 9.29 -13.87 -35.09
N ARG A 20 8.09 -13.40 -35.46
CA ARG A 20 7.11 -14.14 -36.29
C ARG A 20 6.73 -15.52 -35.70
N GLY A 21 6.69 -15.62 -34.37
CA GLY A 21 6.32 -16.83 -33.64
C GLY A 21 7.50 -17.72 -33.26
N ASN A 22 8.73 -17.34 -33.59
CA ASN A 22 9.95 -18.08 -33.23
C ASN A 22 10.43 -17.82 -31.80
N ALA A 23 9.82 -16.87 -31.08
CA ALA A 23 10.08 -16.64 -29.69
C ALA A 23 8.80 -16.27 -28.94
N VAL A 24 8.81 -16.49 -27.63
CA VAL A 24 7.68 -16.20 -26.75
C VAL A 24 8.19 -15.42 -25.56
N LEU A 25 7.48 -14.33 -25.25
CA LEU A 25 7.59 -13.64 -23.98
C LEU A 25 6.29 -13.80 -23.21
N GLN A 26 6.33 -14.55 -22.11
CA GLN A 26 5.24 -14.64 -21.17
C GLN A 26 5.43 -13.61 -20.06
N CYS A 27 4.36 -12.94 -19.66
CA CYS A 27 4.33 -12.07 -18.50
C CYS A 27 3.22 -12.53 -17.55
N ASN A 28 3.55 -12.67 -16.28
CA ASN A 28 2.60 -12.87 -15.19
C ASN A 28 2.66 -11.65 -14.29
N VAL A 29 1.49 -11.12 -13.93
CA VAL A 29 1.36 -9.90 -13.12
C VAL A 29 0.59 -10.23 -11.87
N ALA A 30 1.14 -9.86 -10.72
CA ALA A 30 0.51 -10.06 -9.43
C ALA A 30 0.52 -8.78 -8.60
N GLU A 31 -0.46 -8.63 -7.72
CA GLU A 31 -0.55 -7.53 -6.76
C GLU A 31 -0.54 -8.06 -5.33
N TYR A 32 0.03 -7.28 -4.42
CA TYR A 32 0.04 -7.53 -2.98
C TYR A 32 0.21 -6.20 -2.23
N TRP A 33 -0.17 -6.19 -0.95
CA TRP A 33 -0.03 -5.02 -0.09
C TRP A 33 1.21 -5.19 0.79
N SER A 34 2.21 -4.34 0.58
CA SER A 34 3.47 -4.35 1.35
C SER A 34 3.41 -3.32 2.49
N PRO A 35 3.83 -3.68 3.71
CA PRO A 35 3.82 -2.76 4.85
C PRO A 35 4.84 -1.62 4.66
N ILE A 36 4.41 -0.39 4.93
CA ILE A 36 5.23 0.81 5.03
C ILE A 36 5.56 1.09 6.49
N ILE A 37 4.55 0.98 7.36
CA ILE A 37 4.66 1.11 8.81
C ILE A 37 3.95 -0.07 9.45
N HIS A 38 4.60 -0.67 10.44
CA HIS A 38 4.01 -1.65 11.33
C HIS A 38 4.65 -1.51 12.72
N ASP A 39 4.11 -0.60 13.53
CA ASP A 39 4.60 -0.38 14.89
C ASP A 39 3.49 0.13 15.81
N SER A 40 3.73 0.14 17.12
CA SER A 40 2.77 0.65 18.08
C SER A 40 3.40 1.45 19.21
N SER A 41 2.70 2.52 19.60
CA SER A 41 2.97 3.27 20.82
C SER A 41 1.86 3.05 21.83
N LYS A 42 2.12 3.43 23.09
CA LYS A 42 1.18 3.28 24.19
C LYS A 42 1.28 4.44 25.16
N CYS A 43 0.20 4.66 25.92
CA CYS A 43 0.14 5.48 27.12
C CYS A 43 0.70 6.90 26.91
N GLY A 44 0.17 7.60 25.91
CA GLY A 44 0.58 8.96 25.56
C GLY A 44 1.91 9.07 24.78
N ALA A 45 2.63 7.96 24.57
CA ALA A 45 3.83 7.98 23.75
C ALA A 45 3.51 8.25 22.28
N THR A 46 4.46 8.86 21.58
CA THR A 46 4.31 9.29 20.20
C THR A 46 5.28 8.52 19.31
N LEU A 47 4.79 7.97 18.20
CA LEU A 47 5.67 7.48 17.12
C LEU A 47 5.92 8.60 16.13
N THR A 48 7.14 8.68 15.64
CA THR A 48 7.53 9.61 14.57
C THR A 48 8.18 8.81 13.47
N TYR A 49 7.67 8.92 12.25
CA TYR A 49 8.18 8.22 11.07
C TYR A 49 8.47 9.18 9.94
N GLU A 50 9.55 8.93 9.20
CA GLU A 50 9.75 9.50 7.87
C GLU A 50 9.03 8.60 6.85
N LEU A 51 7.86 9.05 6.39
CA LEU A 51 7.12 8.37 5.34
C LEU A 51 7.74 8.70 3.97
N SER A 52 8.07 7.67 3.20
CA SER A 52 8.46 7.79 1.79
C SER A 52 7.28 7.41 0.89
N LYS A 53 6.79 8.36 0.12
CA LYS A 53 5.84 8.13 -0.97
C LYS A 53 6.63 7.74 -2.21
N LYS A 54 6.43 6.52 -2.71
CA LYS A 54 7.14 5.98 -3.89
C LYS A 54 6.14 5.66 -4.99
N THR A 55 6.42 6.03 -6.24
CA THR A 55 5.59 5.64 -7.39
C THR A 55 6.47 5.30 -8.59
N GLY A 56 6.17 4.20 -9.29
CA GLY A 56 6.89 3.76 -10.49
C GLY A 56 7.80 2.54 -10.27
N ILE A 57 8.74 2.33 -11.19
CA ILE A 57 9.65 1.17 -11.21
C ILE A 57 11.09 1.66 -10.97
N LYS A 58 11.88 0.88 -10.23
CA LYS A 58 13.28 1.23 -9.98
C LYS A 58 14.05 1.27 -11.30
N GLU A 59 14.75 2.37 -11.56
CA GLU A 59 15.42 2.59 -12.85
C GLU A 59 16.42 1.46 -13.19
N SER A 60 17.13 0.93 -12.18
CA SER A 60 18.04 -0.20 -12.39
C SER A 60 17.35 -1.47 -12.87
N GLU A 61 16.13 -1.74 -12.39
CA GLU A 61 15.37 -2.94 -12.76
C GLU A 61 14.78 -2.78 -14.17
N LYS A 62 14.27 -1.58 -14.46
CA LYS A 62 13.81 -1.21 -15.79
C LYS A 62 14.93 -1.30 -16.83
N ALA A 63 16.11 -0.74 -16.53
CA ALA A 63 17.27 -0.80 -17.43
C ALA A 63 17.69 -2.25 -17.69
N ALA A 64 17.80 -3.08 -16.64
CA ALA A 64 18.15 -4.49 -16.80
C ALA A 64 17.14 -5.28 -17.65
N PHE A 65 15.85 -4.96 -17.52
CA PHE A 65 14.80 -5.54 -18.35
C PHE A 65 14.89 -5.09 -19.82
N GLU A 66 15.07 -3.79 -20.05
CA GLU A 66 15.20 -3.22 -21.40
C GLU A 66 16.46 -3.75 -22.11
N ASP A 67 17.59 -3.88 -21.41
CA ASP A 67 18.84 -4.48 -21.92
C ASP A 67 18.65 -5.95 -22.32
N SER A 68 17.96 -6.74 -21.49
CA SER A 68 17.68 -8.16 -21.75
C SER A 68 16.80 -8.34 -23.00
N LEU A 69 15.81 -7.45 -23.16
CA LEU A 69 14.93 -7.42 -24.33
C LEU A 69 15.67 -6.99 -25.59
N GLU A 70 16.50 -5.94 -25.51
CA GLU A 70 17.27 -5.43 -26.65
C GLU A 70 18.23 -6.49 -27.17
N ALA A 71 18.98 -7.15 -26.27
CA ALA A 71 19.92 -8.20 -26.63
C ALA A 71 19.24 -9.41 -27.30
N SER A 72 17.98 -9.69 -26.97
CA SER A 72 17.29 -10.91 -27.43
C SER A 72 16.41 -10.69 -28.67
N ILE A 73 15.67 -9.58 -28.73
CA ILE A 73 14.61 -9.36 -29.74
C ILE A 73 14.73 -7.99 -30.42
N GLY A 74 15.57 -7.08 -29.89
CA GLY A 74 15.77 -5.73 -30.40
C GLY A 74 14.69 -4.70 -29.98
N LEU A 75 15.04 -3.41 -30.13
CA LEU A 75 14.32 -2.24 -29.57
C LEU A 75 12.82 -2.12 -29.92
N LYS A 76 12.39 -2.61 -31.09
CA LYS A 76 10.97 -2.50 -31.52
C LYS A 76 10.01 -3.25 -30.59
N SER A 77 10.50 -4.22 -29.82
CA SER A 77 9.70 -5.10 -28.98
C SER A 77 9.22 -4.43 -27.69
N ILE A 78 9.94 -3.43 -27.17
CA ILE A 78 9.59 -2.73 -25.93
C ILE A 78 8.24 -2.01 -26.07
N GLY A 79 8.02 -1.33 -27.20
CA GLY A 79 6.76 -0.64 -27.47
C GLY A 79 5.57 -1.60 -27.58
N GLN A 80 5.76 -2.77 -28.17
CA GLN A 80 4.74 -3.81 -28.25
C GLN A 80 4.38 -4.37 -26.88
N ILE A 81 5.37 -4.59 -26.00
CA ILE A 81 5.15 -5.06 -24.63
C ILE A 81 4.34 -4.04 -23.84
N LYS A 82 4.73 -2.77 -23.87
CA LYS A 82 4.01 -1.67 -23.19
C LYS A 82 2.57 -1.57 -23.69
N ALA A 83 2.34 -1.70 -25.01
CA ALA A 83 1.00 -1.66 -25.59
C ALA A 83 0.14 -2.87 -25.16
N VAL A 84 0.69 -4.08 -25.19
CA VAL A 84 -0.03 -5.30 -24.75
C VAL A 84 -0.32 -5.24 -23.25
N ALA A 85 0.65 -4.82 -22.44
CA ALA A 85 0.46 -4.64 -21.00
C ALA A 85 -0.68 -3.65 -20.73
N LYS A 86 -0.70 -2.48 -21.40
CA LYS A 86 -1.77 -1.49 -21.28
C LYS A 86 -3.15 -2.01 -21.74
N GLN A 87 -3.19 -2.91 -22.70
CA GLN A 87 -4.45 -3.52 -23.15
C GLN A 87 -4.95 -4.60 -22.20
N LYS A 88 -4.04 -5.38 -21.60
CA LYS A 88 -4.37 -6.54 -20.77
C LYS A 88 -4.58 -6.19 -19.30
N LEU A 89 -3.93 -5.14 -18.84
CA LEU A 89 -4.10 -4.62 -17.49
C LEU A 89 -5.23 -3.59 -17.54
N THR A 90 -6.26 -3.81 -16.72
CA THR A 90 -7.38 -2.88 -16.54
C THR A 90 -6.97 -1.57 -15.85
N THR A 91 -5.73 -1.49 -15.40
CA THR A 91 -5.15 -0.37 -14.67
C THR A 91 -3.96 0.22 -15.40
N GLU A 92 -3.75 1.52 -15.24
CA GLU A 92 -2.55 2.20 -15.71
C GLU A 92 -1.29 1.58 -15.09
N VAL A 93 -0.26 1.39 -15.94
CA VAL A 93 1.08 0.96 -15.52
C VAL A 93 2.00 2.15 -15.57
N HIS A 94 2.61 2.49 -14.44
CA HIS A 94 3.57 3.57 -14.33
C HIS A 94 4.97 3.03 -14.60
N TRP A 95 5.33 2.99 -15.88
CA TRP A 95 6.68 2.58 -16.34
C TRP A 95 7.78 3.63 -16.10
N GLU A 96 7.45 4.68 -15.36
CA GLU A 96 8.35 5.78 -15.04
C GLU A 96 9.27 5.38 -13.88
N SER A 97 10.44 6.01 -13.81
CA SER A 97 11.39 5.80 -12.74
C SER A 97 10.78 6.21 -11.40
N VAL A 98 11.14 5.50 -10.32
CA VAL A 98 10.62 5.82 -8.98
C VAL A 98 10.78 7.30 -8.65
N GLN A 99 9.67 7.96 -8.38
CA GLN A 99 9.64 9.26 -7.70
C GLN A 99 9.52 9.01 -6.19
N GLU A 100 10.36 9.67 -5.39
CA GLU A 100 10.33 9.56 -3.93
C GLU A 100 10.14 10.94 -3.31
N GLU A 101 9.06 11.09 -2.55
CA GLU A 101 8.82 12.24 -1.67
C GLU A 101 8.85 11.76 -0.22
N LYS A 102 9.43 12.55 0.68
CA LYS A 102 9.57 12.20 2.10
C LYS A 102 8.89 13.21 2.99
N ARG A 103 8.18 12.75 4.00
CA ARG A 103 7.56 13.60 5.02
C ARG A 103 7.58 12.94 6.39
N THR A 104 7.97 13.71 7.39
CA THR A 104 7.83 13.27 8.79
C THR A 104 6.37 13.36 9.22
N VAL A 105 5.83 12.24 9.71
CA VAL A 105 4.47 12.15 10.26
C VAL A 105 4.54 11.63 11.69
N VAL A 106 3.59 12.11 12.50
CA VAL A 106 3.52 11.88 13.93
C VAL A 106 2.25 11.10 14.23
N PHE A 107 2.38 10.02 14.99
CA PHE A 107 1.29 9.15 15.41
C PHE A 107 1.19 9.15 16.95
N PRO A 108 0.37 10.04 17.53
CA PRO A 108 0.20 10.11 18.97
C PRO A 108 -0.68 8.95 19.48
N SER A 109 -0.24 8.27 20.53
CA SER A 109 -1.12 7.37 21.27
C SER A 109 -2.01 8.13 22.24
N PRO A 110 -3.23 7.63 22.53
CA PRO A 110 -4.00 8.12 23.66
C PRO A 110 -3.23 7.95 24.98
N GLU A 111 -3.38 8.89 25.91
CA GLU A 111 -2.75 8.87 27.26
C GLU A 111 -2.99 7.55 28.02
N CYS A 112 -4.17 6.97 27.82
CA CYS A 112 -4.61 5.73 28.47
C CYS A 112 -4.79 4.58 27.49
N GLY A 113 -4.24 4.69 26.29
CA GLY A 113 -4.51 3.75 25.20
C GLY A 113 -3.25 3.36 24.44
N LYS A 114 -3.48 2.64 23.35
CA LYS A 114 -2.48 2.18 22.39
C LYS A 114 -2.87 2.65 21.00
N TYR A 115 -1.90 3.13 20.25
CA TYR A 115 -2.02 3.33 18.82
C TYR A 115 -1.13 2.32 18.10
N THR A 116 -1.68 1.61 17.12
CA THR A 116 -0.94 0.70 16.24
C THR A 116 -1.00 1.30 14.83
N ALA A 117 0.14 1.80 14.35
CA ALA A 117 0.29 2.36 13.02
C ALA A 117 0.47 1.20 12.02
N LEU A 118 -0.48 1.03 11.11
CA LEU A 118 -0.49 -0.02 10.08
C LEU A 118 -0.80 0.61 8.74
N GLN A 119 0.23 0.83 7.93
CA GLN A 119 0.09 1.44 6.60
C GLN A 119 0.72 0.55 5.56
N TYR A 120 0.05 0.43 4.43
CA TYR A 120 0.43 -0.44 3.34
C TYR A 120 0.46 0.33 2.01
N GLN A 121 1.39 -0.05 1.15
CA GLN A 121 1.40 0.32 -0.25
C GLN A 121 1.06 -0.90 -1.09
N LYS A 122 0.16 -0.76 -2.06
CA LYS A 122 -0.04 -1.81 -3.05
C LYS A 122 1.16 -1.84 -4.00
N LEU A 123 1.82 -2.99 -4.09
CA LEU A 123 2.86 -3.27 -5.04
C LEU A 123 2.33 -4.16 -6.15
N ARG A 124 2.97 -4.07 -7.31
CA ARG A 124 2.65 -4.92 -8.46
C ARG A 124 3.91 -5.51 -9.04
N ASP A 125 4.00 -6.83 -9.03
CA ASP A 125 5.13 -7.54 -9.61
C ASP A 125 4.84 -7.93 -11.04
N TYR A 126 5.87 -7.81 -11.87
CA TYR A 126 5.86 -8.30 -13.23
C TYR A 126 6.94 -9.36 -13.38
N HIS A 127 6.52 -10.59 -13.70
CA HIS A 127 7.44 -11.68 -13.97
C HIS A 127 7.41 -12.02 -15.46
N PHE A 128 8.52 -11.73 -16.14
CA PHE A 128 8.73 -12.02 -17.54
C PHE A 128 9.55 -13.30 -17.72
N THR A 129 9.10 -14.18 -18.60
CA THR A 129 9.84 -15.36 -19.05
C THR A 129 9.93 -15.34 -20.57
N PHE A 130 11.16 -15.28 -21.08
CA PHE A 130 11.46 -15.33 -22.50
C PHE A 130 12.01 -16.70 -22.91
N GLN A 131 11.55 -17.21 -24.04
CA GLN A 131 12.05 -18.46 -24.63
C GLN A 131 12.05 -18.38 -26.16
N GLU A 132 13.19 -18.73 -26.77
CA GLU A 132 13.28 -18.98 -28.20
C GLU A 132 12.81 -20.41 -28.54
N LYS A 133 12.03 -20.53 -29.62
CA LYS A 133 11.57 -21.81 -30.18
C LYS A 133 12.55 -22.43 -31.19
N LYS A 134 13.69 -21.78 -31.46
CA LYS A 134 14.68 -22.24 -32.46
C LYS A 134 15.43 -23.48 -31.99
N TRP A 135 15.75 -24.37 -32.95
CA TRP A 135 16.35 -25.68 -32.67
C TRP A 135 17.85 -25.62 -32.37
N PHE A 136 18.56 -24.61 -32.89
CA PHE A 136 20.02 -24.53 -32.86
C PHE A 136 20.58 -23.52 -31.84
N HIS A 137 19.78 -22.55 -31.41
CA HIS A 137 20.09 -21.62 -30.32
C HIS A 137 18.84 -21.45 -29.48
N LYS A 138 18.93 -21.83 -28.20
CA LYS A 138 17.86 -21.65 -27.23
C LYS A 138 18.33 -20.58 -26.25
N ASN A 139 18.06 -19.32 -26.56
CA ASN A 139 18.15 -18.29 -25.55
C ASN A 139 16.88 -18.33 -24.68
N SER A 140 17.06 -18.18 -23.37
CA SER A 140 15.97 -18.04 -22.42
C SER A 140 16.44 -17.23 -21.24
N TRP A 141 15.60 -16.34 -20.76
CA TRP A 141 15.86 -15.58 -19.56
C TRP A 141 14.56 -15.32 -18.81
N GLN A 142 14.71 -14.96 -17.55
CA GLN A 142 13.65 -14.47 -16.70
C GLN A 142 14.04 -13.09 -16.19
N SER A 143 13.06 -12.21 -16.07
CA SER A 143 13.23 -10.88 -15.50
C SER A 143 12.05 -10.58 -14.60
N TYR A 144 12.35 -9.89 -13.51
CA TYR A 144 11.37 -9.47 -12.52
C TYR A 144 11.61 -8.00 -12.22
N PHE A 145 10.53 -7.25 -12.01
CA PHE A 145 10.59 -5.95 -11.37
C PHE A 145 9.27 -5.67 -10.66
N THR A 146 9.34 -4.75 -9.71
CA THR A 146 8.18 -4.34 -8.90
C THR A 146 7.84 -2.89 -9.17
N GLU A 147 6.57 -2.64 -9.48
CA GLU A 147 5.98 -1.31 -9.55
C GLU A 147 5.46 -0.91 -8.17
N HIS A 148 5.95 0.21 -7.66
CA HIS A 148 5.32 0.94 -6.57
C HIS A 148 4.09 1.66 -7.11
N THR A 149 2.90 1.17 -6.78
CA THR A 149 1.66 1.80 -7.27
C THR A 149 1.30 3.03 -6.43
N LYS A 150 0.40 3.87 -6.93
CA LYS A 150 -0.13 5.02 -6.18
C LYS A 150 -1.15 4.67 -5.09
N PHE A 151 -1.45 3.38 -4.89
CA PHE A 151 -2.50 2.96 -3.98
C PHE A 151 -1.97 2.68 -2.57
N TYR A 152 -2.60 3.33 -1.58
CA TYR A 152 -2.24 3.20 -0.16
C TYR A 152 -3.45 2.79 0.69
N HIS A 153 -3.18 2.08 1.77
CA HIS A 153 -4.20 1.65 2.73
C HIS A 153 -3.71 1.86 4.16
N ASP A 154 -4.56 2.45 5.00
CA ASP A 154 -4.31 2.66 6.42
C ASP A 154 -5.29 1.83 7.26
N ASP A 155 -4.77 0.76 7.85
CA ASP A 155 -5.47 -0.13 8.79
C ASP A 155 -5.04 0.17 10.24
N SER A 156 -4.59 1.41 10.53
CA SER A 156 -4.13 1.77 11.87
C SER A 156 -5.26 1.70 12.88
N LYS A 157 -4.94 1.22 14.09
CA LYS A 157 -5.92 0.93 15.14
C LYS A 157 -5.61 1.69 16.42
N THR A 158 -6.66 2.23 17.03
CA THR A 158 -6.60 2.83 18.36
C THR A 158 -7.37 1.96 19.35
N ILE A 159 -6.75 1.69 20.50
CA ILE A 159 -7.38 1.02 21.64
C ILE A 159 -7.33 1.99 22.82
N ASP A 160 -8.47 2.51 23.29
CA ASP A 160 -8.58 3.31 24.52
C ASP A 160 -9.84 2.87 25.29
N PRO A 161 -9.71 2.32 26.51
CA PRO A 161 -8.47 2.17 27.30
C PRO A 161 -7.64 0.92 26.94
N ASP A 162 -6.31 1.01 27.01
CA ASP A 162 -5.38 -0.14 27.03
C ASP A 162 -5.10 -0.52 28.51
N PRO A 163 -5.38 -1.76 28.96
CA PRO A 163 -5.16 -2.20 30.34
C PRO A 163 -3.71 -2.12 30.83
N SER A 164 -2.73 -2.07 29.92
CA SER A 164 -1.31 -1.89 30.24
C SER A 164 -0.96 -0.44 30.59
N CYS A 165 -1.86 0.52 30.33
CA CYS A 165 -1.73 1.88 30.82
C CYS A 165 -2.29 1.98 32.25
N ASN A 166 -1.53 2.58 33.17
CA ASN A 166 -1.89 2.77 34.58
C ASN A 166 -2.99 3.84 34.79
N CYS A 167 -4.04 3.79 33.97
CA CYS A 167 -5.16 4.71 34.01
C CYS A 167 -6.33 4.15 34.82
N LYS A 168 -7.23 5.06 35.22
CA LYS A 168 -8.53 4.63 35.76
C LYS A 168 -9.31 3.90 34.67
N PRO A 169 -10.06 2.84 35.02
CA PRO A 169 -10.93 2.17 34.07
C PRO A 169 -11.85 3.20 33.39
N LYS A 170 -11.83 3.23 32.07
CA LYS A 170 -12.85 3.89 31.25
C LYS A 170 -13.77 2.82 30.69
N GLU A 171 -15.02 3.18 30.46
CA GLU A 171 -15.87 2.31 29.64
C GLU A 171 -15.30 2.25 28.22
N PRO A 172 -15.25 1.06 27.61
CA PRO A 172 -14.85 0.92 26.22
C PRO A 172 -15.71 1.81 25.32
N ILE A 173 -15.09 2.42 24.32
CA ILE A 173 -15.81 3.13 23.25
C ILE A 173 -16.52 2.07 22.41
N ASP A 174 -17.84 1.96 22.55
CA ASP A 174 -18.65 1.03 21.76
C ASP A 174 -18.86 1.57 20.34
N PHE A 175 -18.89 0.72 19.31
CA PHE A 175 -19.16 1.11 17.91
C PHE A 175 -19.99 0.04 17.22
N ASP A 176 -20.86 0.46 16.30
CA ASP A 176 -21.79 -0.44 15.60
C ASP A 176 -21.12 -1.31 14.53
N GLY A 177 -19.90 -0.93 14.11
CA GLY A 177 -19.09 -1.68 13.18
C GLY A 177 -17.95 -0.85 12.59
N LEU A 178 -17.40 -1.34 11.48
CA LEU A 178 -16.33 -0.69 10.73
C LEU A 178 -16.81 -0.30 9.33
N LEU A 179 -16.28 0.80 8.81
CA LEU A 179 -16.42 1.22 7.42
C LEU A 179 -15.05 1.21 6.74
N HIS A 180 -14.99 0.73 5.51
CA HIS A 180 -13.91 1.02 4.58
C HIS A 180 -14.24 2.33 3.88
N ILE A 181 -13.35 3.31 4.01
CA ILE A 181 -13.46 4.65 3.44
C ILE A 181 -12.41 4.76 2.33
N ASP A 182 -12.86 4.92 1.09
CA ASP A 182 -12.03 4.97 -0.11
C ASP A 182 -12.04 6.39 -0.73
N PHE A 183 -10.86 7.01 -0.78
CA PHE A 183 -10.60 8.34 -1.36
C PHE A 183 -10.02 8.27 -2.79
N GLY A 184 -10.19 7.14 -3.49
CA GLY A 184 -9.65 6.86 -4.81
C GLY A 184 -8.30 6.15 -4.76
N ASP A 185 -7.23 6.89 -4.45
CA ASP A 185 -5.85 6.38 -4.41
C ASP A 185 -5.40 6.00 -2.99
N THR A 186 -6.17 6.39 -1.97
CA THR A 186 -5.93 6.01 -0.58
C THR A 186 -7.20 5.51 0.07
N SER A 187 -7.07 4.65 1.06
CA SER A 187 -8.23 4.18 1.82
C SER A 187 -7.88 3.92 3.29
N THR A 188 -8.90 3.84 4.14
CA THR A 188 -8.73 3.55 5.57
C THR A 188 -9.93 2.81 6.14
N ILE A 189 -9.73 2.19 7.30
CA ILE A 189 -10.80 1.60 8.10
C ILE A 189 -11.14 2.54 9.26
N ALA A 190 -12.42 2.86 9.42
CA ALA A 190 -12.90 3.72 10.50
C ALA A 190 -14.04 3.04 11.27
N PRO A 191 -14.05 3.12 12.61
CA PRO A 191 -15.22 2.73 13.39
C PRO A 191 -16.37 3.71 13.13
N PHE A 192 -17.59 3.19 13.18
CA PHE A 192 -18.79 4.00 13.02
C PHE A 192 -19.85 3.73 14.08
N ARG A 193 -20.70 4.73 14.30
CA ARG A 193 -21.91 4.65 15.13
C ARG A 193 -23.09 5.16 14.36
N LYS A 194 -24.23 4.48 14.48
CA LYS A 194 -25.51 4.94 13.98
C LYS A 194 -26.01 6.04 14.89
N SER A 195 -26.46 7.14 14.30
CA SER A 195 -27.15 8.22 14.99
C SER A 195 -28.57 8.36 14.44
N SER A 196 -29.39 9.19 15.08
CA SER A 196 -30.74 9.48 14.58
C SER A 196 -30.75 10.19 13.22
N THR A 197 -29.63 10.77 12.80
CA THR A 197 -29.52 11.60 11.59
C THR A 197 -28.57 11.03 10.54
N GLY A 198 -27.95 9.86 10.79
CA GLY A 198 -26.99 9.26 9.87
C GLY A 198 -25.97 8.39 10.59
N ILE A 199 -24.70 8.56 10.23
CA ILE A 199 -23.57 7.80 10.77
C ILE A 199 -22.51 8.76 11.30
N GLU A 200 -22.07 8.55 12.53
CA GLU A 200 -20.88 9.18 13.10
C GLU A 200 -19.68 8.27 12.81
N ILE A 201 -18.67 8.78 12.11
CA ILE A 201 -17.38 8.10 11.94
C ILE A 201 -16.32 8.78 12.79
N GLU A 202 -15.33 8.02 13.24
CA GLU A 202 -14.16 8.57 13.92
C GLU A 202 -12.91 8.39 13.06
N LEU A 203 -12.30 9.51 12.66
CA LEU A 203 -11.03 9.55 11.94
C LEU A 203 -10.07 10.46 12.67
N SER A 204 -8.85 9.97 12.95
CA SER A 204 -7.82 10.74 13.69
C SER A 204 -8.31 11.34 15.01
N GLY A 205 -9.16 10.61 15.74
CA GLY A 205 -9.75 11.06 17.00
C GLY A 205 -10.79 12.18 16.87
N LYS A 206 -11.19 12.51 15.64
CA LYS A 206 -12.24 13.49 15.35
C LYS A 206 -13.48 12.77 14.83
N LYS A 207 -14.64 13.22 15.29
CA LYS A 207 -15.95 12.67 14.90
C LYS A 207 -16.54 13.47 13.75
N ALA A 208 -16.78 12.81 12.63
CA ALA A 208 -17.52 13.39 11.52
C ALA A 208 -18.93 12.78 11.48
N ASN A 209 -19.96 13.63 11.50
CA ASN A 209 -21.33 13.21 11.27
C ASN A 209 -21.63 13.26 9.79
N ILE A 210 -22.01 12.12 9.24
CA ILE A 210 -22.28 11.92 7.83
C ILE A 210 -23.76 11.59 7.67
N GLU A 211 -24.45 12.38 6.87
CA GLU A 211 -25.78 12.02 6.39
C GLU A 211 -25.64 10.82 5.45
N ALA A 212 -26.05 9.64 5.91
CA ALA A 212 -26.01 8.43 5.11
C ALA A 212 -27.43 8.06 4.68
N THR A 213 -27.63 7.91 3.37
CA THR A 213 -28.85 7.34 2.79
C THR A 213 -28.46 6.16 1.90
N GLY A 214 -29.01 4.97 2.16
CA GLY A 214 -28.72 3.74 1.42
C GLY A 214 -28.18 2.59 2.28
N ASP A 215 -28.17 1.39 1.71
CA ASP A 215 -28.09 0.14 2.50
C ASP A 215 -26.70 -0.52 2.47
N SER A 216 -25.82 -0.21 1.50
CA SER A 216 -24.57 -0.97 1.29
C SER A 216 -23.33 -0.15 0.90
N SER A 217 -23.50 1.02 0.30
CA SER A 217 -22.41 1.93 -0.08
C SER A 217 -22.99 3.33 -0.21
N PHE A 218 -22.26 4.33 0.26
CA PHE A 218 -22.69 5.72 0.16
C PHE A 218 -21.49 6.64 -0.06
N ILE A 219 -21.74 7.75 -0.76
CA ILE A 219 -20.74 8.77 -1.04
C ILE A 219 -20.77 9.78 0.11
N VAL A 220 -19.59 10.16 0.59
CA VAL A 220 -19.42 11.05 1.74
C VAL A 220 -18.40 12.12 1.42
N ASP A 221 -18.69 13.36 1.79
CA ASP A 221 -17.71 14.44 1.76
C ASP A 221 -17.04 14.54 3.13
N ILE A 222 -15.75 14.21 3.20
CA ILE A 222 -14.98 14.27 4.44
C ILE A 222 -14.08 15.52 4.40
N PRO A 223 -14.25 16.47 5.34
CA PRO A 223 -13.36 17.62 5.42
C PRO A 223 -11.92 17.16 5.71
N LEU A 224 -10.94 17.80 5.06
CA LEU A 224 -9.54 17.40 5.14
C LEU A 224 -9.02 17.32 6.58
N GLU A 225 -9.53 18.14 7.48
CA GLU A 225 -9.13 18.15 8.89
C GLU A 225 -9.42 16.85 9.66
N TYR A 226 -10.32 16.00 9.16
CA TYR A 226 -10.62 14.67 9.72
C TYR A 226 -9.70 13.59 9.15
N VAL A 227 -9.06 13.81 8.01
CA VAL A 227 -8.19 12.82 7.37
C VAL A 227 -6.85 12.72 8.13
N PRO A 228 -6.32 11.51 8.38
CA PRO A 228 -4.98 11.32 8.93
C PRO A 228 -3.89 11.99 8.10
N ASP A 229 -2.92 12.63 8.74
CA ASP A 229 -1.83 13.36 8.06
C ASP A 229 -0.99 12.46 7.14
N SER A 230 -0.82 11.19 7.51
CA SER A 230 -0.23 10.17 6.65
C SER A 230 -0.99 10.00 5.34
N LEU A 231 -2.31 9.82 5.41
CA LEU A 231 -3.15 9.67 4.22
C LEU A 231 -3.20 10.94 3.38
N LYS A 232 -3.17 12.13 4.01
CA LYS A 232 -3.07 13.39 3.26
C LYS A 232 -1.81 13.43 2.41
N PHE A 233 -0.69 13.05 3.01
CA PHE A 233 0.59 13.00 2.32
C PHE A 233 0.61 11.94 1.22
N LEU A 234 0.23 10.70 1.54
CA LEU A 234 0.25 9.59 0.60
C LEU A 234 -0.72 9.81 -0.58
N GLY A 235 -1.87 10.44 -0.33
CA GLY A 235 -2.92 10.72 -1.32
C GLY A 235 -2.87 12.09 -2.00
N ASP A 236 -1.81 12.89 -1.80
CA ASP A 236 -1.71 14.27 -2.32
C ASP A 236 -2.91 15.17 -1.96
N MET A 237 -3.47 15.00 -0.76
CA MET A 237 -4.61 15.80 -0.31
C MET A 237 -4.14 17.14 0.26
N LYS A 238 -4.60 18.24 -0.33
CA LYS A 238 -4.08 19.60 -0.09
C LYS A 238 -5.06 20.54 0.59
N GLU A 239 -6.33 20.55 0.19
CA GLU A 239 -7.31 21.52 0.74
C GLU A 239 -8.76 21.05 0.59
N GLY A 240 -9.65 21.66 1.39
CA GLY A 240 -11.10 21.49 1.27
C GLY A 240 -11.65 20.20 1.89
N SER A 241 -12.54 19.54 1.16
CA SER A 241 -13.13 18.25 1.48
C SER A 241 -12.85 17.27 0.34
N TYR A 242 -12.83 15.98 0.67
CA TYR A 242 -12.61 14.92 -0.29
C TYR A 242 -13.83 14.02 -0.32
N GLU A 243 -14.34 13.79 -1.53
CA GLU A 243 -15.36 12.79 -1.79
C GLU A 243 -14.74 11.41 -1.53
N ALA A 244 -15.41 10.60 -0.71
CA ALA A 244 -15.02 9.23 -0.44
C ALA A 244 -16.21 8.30 -0.60
N THR A 245 -15.92 7.05 -0.95
CA THR A 245 -16.91 5.97 -0.90
C THR A 245 -16.78 5.24 0.43
N ALA A 246 -17.86 5.20 1.21
CA ALA A 246 -17.92 4.45 2.46
C ALA A 246 -18.71 3.14 2.26
N THR A 247 -18.12 2.02 2.66
CA THR A 247 -18.74 0.69 2.59
C THR A 247 -18.58 -0.06 3.91
N PRO A 248 -19.59 -0.84 4.36
CA PRO A 248 -19.43 -1.71 5.53
C PRO A 248 -18.24 -2.65 5.36
N TYR A 249 -17.38 -2.70 6.37
CA TYR A 249 -16.19 -3.54 6.40
C TYR A 249 -16.34 -4.65 7.43
N SER A 250 -15.90 -5.85 7.05
CA SER A 250 -15.76 -7.00 7.94
C SER A 250 -14.31 -7.43 7.92
N GLU A 251 -13.69 -7.51 9.09
CA GLU A 251 -12.31 -7.96 9.18
C GLU A 251 -12.17 -9.38 8.59
N PRO A 252 -11.19 -9.61 7.70
CA PRO A 252 -10.95 -10.94 7.18
C PRO A 252 -10.53 -11.88 8.32
N VAL A 253 -11.11 -13.08 8.34
CA VAL A 253 -10.68 -14.13 9.27
C VAL A 253 -9.29 -14.61 8.84
N ILE A 254 -8.26 -14.24 9.60
CA ILE A 254 -6.89 -14.68 9.34
C ILE A 254 -6.80 -16.17 9.70
N THR A 255 -6.66 -17.02 8.68
CA THR A 255 -6.38 -18.44 8.88
C THR A 255 -4.90 -18.67 9.20
N GLN A 256 -4.58 -19.83 9.79
CA GLN A 256 -3.20 -20.18 10.14
C GLN A 256 -2.27 -20.25 8.90
N GLU A 257 -2.81 -20.63 7.74
CA GLU A 257 -2.09 -20.61 6.46
C GLU A 257 -1.77 -19.17 5.99
N LEU A 258 -2.71 -18.23 6.15
CA LEU A 258 -2.48 -16.81 5.86
C LEU A 258 -1.40 -16.24 6.79
N ALA A 259 -1.46 -16.54 8.09
CA ALA A 259 -0.47 -16.09 9.07
C ALA A 259 0.96 -16.57 8.78
N GLN A 260 1.13 -17.83 8.32
CA GLN A 260 2.44 -18.36 7.94
C GLN A 260 3.00 -17.68 6.67
N ALA A 261 2.15 -17.33 5.71
CA ALA A 261 2.59 -16.54 4.55
C ALA A 261 3.11 -15.15 4.98
N TYR A 262 2.47 -14.51 5.97
CA TYR A 262 2.91 -13.24 6.55
C TYR A 262 4.27 -13.33 7.26
N GLU A 263 4.50 -14.37 8.05
CA GLU A 263 5.77 -14.54 8.77
C GLU A 263 6.95 -14.78 7.81
N VAL A 264 6.76 -15.57 6.75
CA VAL A 264 7.82 -15.84 5.77
C VAL A 264 8.20 -14.57 5.00
N GLU A 265 7.24 -13.77 4.55
CA GLU A 265 7.53 -12.50 3.84
C GLU A 265 8.12 -11.42 4.76
N ALA A 266 7.68 -11.34 6.02
CA ALA A 266 8.22 -10.36 6.98
C ALA A 266 9.68 -10.67 7.40
N VAL A 267 10.05 -11.96 7.47
CA VAL A 267 11.43 -12.38 7.79
C VAL A 267 12.40 -12.10 6.63
N GLU A 268 11.93 -12.14 5.37
CA GLU A 268 12.76 -11.75 4.22
C GLU A 268 12.97 -10.23 4.10
N MET A 269 12.07 -9.41 4.65
CA MET A 269 12.22 -7.96 4.77
C MET A 269 13.08 -7.58 5.98
N THR A 270 14.38 -7.81 5.90
CA THR A 270 15.33 -7.33 6.92
C THR A 270 15.42 -5.80 6.84
N ILE A 271 14.70 -5.09 7.71
CA ILE A 271 14.91 -3.66 7.94
C ILE A 271 16.19 -3.52 8.76
N GLN A 272 17.27 -3.04 8.15
CA GLN A 272 18.45 -2.63 8.89
C GLN A 272 18.09 -1.40 9.74
N PRO A 273 18.20 -1.44 11.07
CA PRO A 273 18.14 -0.23 11.86
C PRO A 273 19.30 0.67 11.43
N LEU A 274 19.01 1.94 11.18
CA LEU A 274 20.04 2.95 10.95
C LEU A 274 20.96 2.95 12.17
N SER A 275 22.21 2.52 11.97
CA SER A 275 23.24 2.62 12.99
C SER A 275 23.40 4.08 13.36
N SER A 276 23.23 4.40 14.64
CA SER A 276 23.63 5.68 15.20
C SER A 276 25.12 5.89 14.92
N SER A 277 25.44 6.75 13.97
CA SER A 277 26.78 7.31 13.88
C SER A 277 26.99 8.17 15.12
N GLU A 278 27.65 7.61 16.12
CA GLU A 278 28.26 8.38 17.20
C GLU A 278 29.27 9.33 16.56
N GLY A 279 28.91 10.61 16.48
CA GLY A 279 29.85 11.68 16.17
C GLY A 279 30.73 11.90 17.38
N GLU A 280 31.98 11.45 17.31
CA GLU A 280 33.04 11.91 18.20
C GLU A 280 33.21 13.43 18.00
N ILE A 281 32.95 14.20 19.05
CA ILE A 281 33.29 15.61 19.11
C ILE A 281 34.73 15.69 19.63
N GLU A 282 35.68 15.95 18.74
CA GLU A 282 37.01 16.40 19.14
C GLU A 282 36.89 17.80 19.75
N VAL A 283 37.23 17.92 21.03
CA VAL A 283 37.42 19.19 21.72
C VAL A 283 38.91 19.51 21.64
N GLU A 284 39.30 20.45 20.78
CA GLU A 284 40.64 21.04 20.82
C GLU A 284 40.80 21.88 22.09
N SER A 285 41.88 21.62 22.82
CA SER A 285 42.36 22.37 23.99
C SER A 285 43.58 23.21 23.65
#